data_AF-A0A1G6BIU1-F1
#
_entry.id   AF-A0A1G6BIU1-F1
#
_cell.length_a   1.000
_cell.length_b   1.000
_cell.length_c   1.000
_cell.angle_alpha   90.00
_cell.angle_beta   90.00
_cell.angle_gamma   90.00
#
_symmetry.space_group_name_H-M   'P 1'
#
loop_
_entity.id
_entity.type
_entity.pdbx_description
1 polymer ?
#
loop_
_entity_poly.entity_id
_entity_poly.type
_entity_poly.pdbx_seq_one_letter_code
_entity_poly.pdbx_strand_id
1 'polypeptide(L)'
;MKNNKQVTAILCSLMLMLVMIMSACEAKEDEVVVSSEESTQEDVLGESTTTYSSDFDESEDAMDAPTDCESAVEQYIIEKIGLFFDESDICIPFMDIIAMDDRDSSDIKVWGIYWIYNYEIDNDTLVCVSGGSNPGLMHVEKTDGIYTAKAFEIVSDGSKKEESEQEIFGEYLEKYKKIMSNEKAIKKIREKAIVKYVKEHNLKVKKYQDEGEKPVTLDL
;
A
#
# COMPACT_ATOMS: atom_id res chain seq x y z
N MET A 1 -17.67 44.75 -52.49
CA MET A 1 -19.04 44.21 -52.36
C MET A 1 -18.93 42.76 -51.92
N LYS A 2 -19.49 42.46 -50.74
CA LYS A 2 -19.53 41.14 -50.11
C LYS A 2 -20.40 40.19 -50.92
N ASN A 3 -20.05 38.90 -51.00
CA ASN A 3 -21.01 37.78 -50.91
C ASN A 3 -20.36 36.39 -50.98
N ASN A 4 -21.11 35.44 -50.40
CA ASN A 4 -21.09 33.98 -50.46
C ASN A 4 -20.33 33.26 -49.34
N LYS A 5 -20.99 32.74 -48.30
CA LYS A 5 -22.04 31.68 -48.19
C LYS A 5 -21.41 30.34 -47.79
N GLN A 6 -21.67 29.98 -46.52
CA GLN A 6 -22.00 28.66 -45.96
C GLN A 6 -21.33 27.38 -46.48
N VAL A 7 -20.67 26.68 -45.54
CA VAL A 7 -20.40 25.23 -45.46
C VAL A 7 -20.28 24.97 -43.94
N THR A 8 -21.19 24.38 -43.12
CA THR A 8 -21.94 23.09 -43.12
C THR A 8 -20.99 21.90 -43.27
N ALA A 9 -20.66 21.05 -42.29
CA ALA A 9 -21.45 20.12 -41.47
C ALA A 9 -20.50 19.52 -40.40
N ILE A 10 -20.84 19.41 -39.10
CA ILE A 10 -21.69 18.41 -38.41
C ILE A 10 -21.13 16.97 -38.43
N LEU A 11 -20.74 16.55 -37.21
CA LEU A 11 -20.77 15.23 -36.58
C LEU A 11 -20.93 13.98 -37.48
N CYS A 12 -19.85 13.19 -37.54
CA CYS A 12 -19.85 11.74 -37.76
C CYS A 12 -19.17 11.11 -36.53
N SER A 13 -19.53 9.97 -35.95
CA SER A 13 -20.61 9.02 -36.19
C SER A 13 -20.60 8.11 -34.95
N LEU A 14 -21.65 8.21 -34.13
CA LEU A 14 -21.93 7.27 -33.04
C LEU A 14 -22.57 6.00 -33.63
N MET A 15 -22.32 4.86 -32.99
CA MET A 15 -23.09 3.61 -33.05
C MET A 15 -23.24 2.88 -34.39
N LEU A 16 -22.51 1.76 -34.50
CA LEU A 16 -22.85 0.51 -35.18
C LEU A 16 -21.84 -0.51 -34.61
N MET A 17 -22.12 -1.74 -34.19
CA MET A 17 -23.23 -2.64 -34.44
C MET A 17 -23.22 -3.72 -33.34
N LEU A 18 -24.41 -4.16 -32.94
CA LEU A 18 -24.68 -5.42 -32.21
C LEU A 18 -23.94 -6.62 -32.83
N VAL A 19 -23.38 -7.50 -31.99
CA VAL A 19 -23.26 -8.93 -32.30
C VAL A 19 -23.77 -9.73 -31.10
N MET A 20 -25.00 -10.24 -31.24
CA MET A 20 -25.53 -11.33 -30.43
C MET A 20 -25.02 -12.65 -31.00
N ILE A 21 -24.47 -13.52 -30.15
CA ILE A 21 -24.63 -14.97 -30.28
C ILE A 21 -24.79 -15.51 -28.85
N MET A 22 -26.03 -15.53 -28.34
CA MET A 22 -26.40 -16.44 -27.26
C MET A 22 -26.79 -17.77 -27.89
N SER A 23 -26.00 -18.80 -27.62
CA SER A 23 -26.29 -20.17 -28.01
C SER A 23 -27.34 -20.71 -27.04
N ALA A 24 -28.51 -21.02 -27.59
CA ALA A 24 -29.57 -21.75 -26.92
C ALA A 24 -29.16 -23.22 -26.74
N CYS A 25 -29.28 -23.73 -25.53
CA CYS A 25 -29.56 -25.15 -25.30
C CYS A 25 -30.66 -25.20 -24.24
N GLU A 26 -31.89 -25.37 -24.73
CA GLU A 26 -33.08 -25.62 -23.93
C GLU A 26 -33.60 -27.02 -24.28
N ALA A 27 -34.30 -27.60 -23.31
CA ALA A 27 -35.06 -28.86 -23.31
C ALA A 27 -34.27 -30.13 -22.95
N LYS A 28 -34.48 -30.63 -21.73
CA LYS A 28 -35.67 -31.47 -21.45
C LYS A 28 -35.91 -31.61 -19.95
N GLU A 29 -37.16 -31.37 -19.58
CA GLU A 29 -37.77 -31.78 -18.32
C GLU A 29 -37.86 -33.32 -18.27
N ASP A 30 -37.60 -33.88 -17.10
CA ASP A 30 -38.28 -35.08 -16.61
C ASP A 30 -38.43 -34.92 -15.08
N GLU A 31 -39.67 -34.72 -14.66
CA GLU A 31 -40.11 -34.92 -13.27
C GLU A 31 -40.14 -36.41 -12.95
N VAL A 32 -39.44 -36.85 -11.88
CA VAL A 32 -39.82 -38.06 -11.13
C VAL A 32 -39.65 -37.83 -9.63
N VAL A 33 -40.80 -37.59 -8.99
CA VAL A 33 -41.31 -38.13 -7.72
C VAL A 33 -40.31 -38.72 -6.69
N VAL A 34 -40.21 -37.99 -5.57
CA VAL A 34 -40.18 -38.41 -4.14
C VAL A 34 -39.93 -39.88 -3.83
N SER A 35 -38.86 -40.13 -3.05
CA SER A 35 -38.92 -41.06 -1.91
C SER A 35 -37.90 -40.65 -0.85
N SER A 36 -38.41 -40.38 0.35
CA SER A 36 -37.68 -40.26 1.60
C SER A 36 -36.93 -41.55 1.97
N GLU A 37 -35.73 -41.42 2.54
CA GLU A 37 -35.29 -42.27 3.64
C GLU A 37 -34.14 -41.57 4.39
N GLU A 38 -34.42 -41.35 5.68
CA GLU A 38 -33.53 -40.87 6.72
C GLU A 38 -32.71 -42.07 7.23
N SER A 39 -31.39 -41.94 7.33
CA SER A 39 -30.61 -42.76 8.26
C SER A 39 -29.38 -42.00 8.73
N THR A 40 -29.38 -41.71 10.02
CA THR A 40 -28.28 -41.22 10.83
C THR A 40 -27.21 -42.31 10.96
N GLN A 41 -25.94 -41.93 10.85
CA GLN A 41 -24.86 -42.66 11.50
C GLN A 41 -23.72 -41.71 11.87
N GLU A 42 -23.45 -41.65 13.17
CA GLU A 42 -22.28 -41.06 13.81
C GLU A 42 -21.04 -41.95 13.61
N ASP A 43 -19.87 -41.35 13.42
CA ASP A 43 -18.55 -41.82 13.89
C ASP A 43 -17.57 -40.63 13.72
N VAL A 44 -17.06 -39.99 14.78
CA VAL A 44 -15.96 -40.36 15.70
C VAL A 44 -14.56 -40.16 15.07
N LEU A 45 -13.68 -39.48 15.85
CA LEU A 45 -12.25 -39.17 15.69
C LEU A 45 -11.92 -37.91 14.86
N GLY A 46 -11.07 -36.97 15.30
CA GLY A 46 -10.23 -36.93 16.49
C GLY A 46 -9.63 -35.53 16.65
N GLU A 47 -9.59 -35.08 17.89
CA GLU A 47 -8.93 -33.88 18.36
C GLU A 47 -7.40 -34.07 18.23
N SER A 48 -6.76 -33.29 17.36
CA SER A 48 -5.30 -33.22 17.28
C SER A 48 -4.85 -31.89 17.88
N THR A 49 -4.76 -31.86 19.21
CA THR A 49 -4.01 -30.87 19.97
C THR A 49 -2.52 -31.14 19.75
N THR A 50 -1.89 -30.40 18.83
CA THR A 50 -0.44 -30.41 18.70
C THR A 50 0.14 -29.36 19.64
N THR A 51 0.59 -29.84 20.80
CA THR A 51 1.44 -29.09 21.72
C THR A 51 2.76 -28.77 21.04
N TYR A 52 2.96 -27.52 20.62
CA TYR A 52 4.28 -27.01 20.25
C TYR A 52 4.89 -26.32 21.47
N SER A 53 5.70 -27.10 22.19
CA SER A 53 6.78 -26.58 23.01
C SER A 53 8.00 -26.47 22.11
N SER A 54 8.43 -25.25 21.83
CA SER A 54 9.81 -25.00 21.43
C SER A 54 10.21 -23.67 22.01
N ASP A 55 11.06 -23.76 23.03
CA ASP A 55 11.93 -22.68 23.49
C ASP A 55 12.63 -22.08 22.26
N PHE A 56 12.05 -20.99 21.75
CA PHE A 56 12.63 -20.18 20.69
C PHE A 56 13.34 -19.03 21.40
N ASP A 57 14.66 -19.05 21.29
CA ASP A 57 15.56 -18.02 21.81
C ASP A 57 15.30 -16.73 21.04
N GLU A 58 14.36 -15.90 21.53
CA GLU A 58 14.12 -14.53 21.09
C GLU A 58 15.36 -13.69 21.40
N SER A 59 16.33 -13.73 20.48
CA SER A 59 17.32 -12.67 20.35
C SER A 59 17.43 -12.27 18.87
N GLU A 60 16.29 -11.90 18.30
CA GLU A 60 16.27 -10.97 17.18
C GLU A 60 16.02 -9.58 17.77
N ASP A 61 16.75 -8.58 17.28
CA ASP A 61 16.71 -7.19 17.74
C ASP A 61 15.27 -6.67 17.82
N ALA A 62 14.62 -6.85 18.96
CA ALA A 62 13.27 -6.35 19.19
C ALA A 62 13.35 -4.83 19.09
N MET A 63 12.78 -4.27 18.02
CA MET A 63 12.56 -2.84 17.89
C MET A 63 11.91 -2.35 19.19
N ASP A 64 12.57 -1.42 19.87
CA ASP A 64 12.02 -0.82 21.08
C ASP A 64 10.60 -0.34 20.80
N ALA A 65 9.68 -0.63 21.74
CA ALA A 65 8.29 -0.25 21.59
C ALA A 65 8.17 1.27 21.29
N PRO A 66 7.43 1.68 20.25
CA PRO A 66 7.41 3.08 19.82
C PRO A 66 6.95 4.03 20.93
N THR A 67 7.77 5.03 21.21
CA THR A 67 7.48 6.06 22.21
C THR A 67 6.83 7.32 21.64
N ASP A 68 6.71 7.40 20.32
CA ASP A 68 6.02 8.47 19.60
C ASP A 68 5.27 7.93 18.37
N CYS A 69 4.40 8.78 17.82
CA CYS A 69 3.51 8.41 16.73
C CYS A 69 4.27 8.15 15.43
N GLU A 70 5.36 8.87 15.16
CA GLU A 70 6.13 8.69 13.92
C GLU A 70 6.83 7.34 13.94
N SER A 71 7.46 6.95 15.05
CA SER A 71 8.05 5.62 15.20
C SER A 71 7.03 4.50 15.09
N ALA A 72 5.81 4.67 15.61
CA ALA A 72 4.75 3.67 15.48
C ALA A 72 4.28 3.50 14.03
N VAL A 73 4.21 4.61 13.29
CA VAL A 73 3.92 4.59 11.85
C VAL A 73 5.06 3.94 11.09
N GLU A 74 6.32 4.30 11.36
CA GLU A 74 7.51 3.72 10.72
C GLU A 74 7.57 2.21 10.92
N GLN A 75 7.35 1.74 12.15
CA GLN A 75 7.27 0.32 12.46
C GLN A 75 6.17 -0.38 11.64
N TYR A 76 4.98 0.22 11.55
CA TYR A 76 3.88 -0.35 10.74
C TYR A 76 4.22 -0.40 9.26
N ILE A 77 4.89 0.63 8.72
CA ILE A 77 5.36 0.64 7.33
C ILE A 77 6.28 -0.56 7.09
N ILE A 78 7.25 -0.79 7.97
CA ILE A 78 8.20 -1.91 7.84
C ILE A 78 7.47 -3.25 7.98
N GLU A 79 6.72 -3.45 9.08
CA GLU A 79 6.18 -4.75 9.47
C GLU A 79 4.93 -5.18 8.69
N LYS A 80 4.14 -4.23 8.18
CA LYS A 80 2.85 -4.52 7.53
C LYS A 80 2.85 -4.14 6.07
N ILE A 81 3.34 -2.94 5.73
CA ILE A 81 3.38 -2.49 4.33
C ILE A 81 4.55 -3.14 3.59
N GLY A 82 5.69 -3.36 4.26
CA GLY A 82 6.85 -4.03 3.69
C GLY A 82 6.56 -5.41 3.13
N LEU A 83 5.60 -6.13 3.72
CA LEU A 83 5.16 -7.46 3.28
C LEU A 83 4.59 -7.50 1.85
N PHE A 84 4.24 -6.35 1.26
CA PHE A 84 3.77 -6.27 -0.13
C PHE A 84 4.89 -6.15 -1.16
N PHE A 85 6.15 -6.07 -0.73
CA PHE A 85 7.32 -5.88 -1.57
C PHE A 85 8.32 -7.00 -1.37
N ASP A 86 9.11 -7.30 -2.40
CA ASP A 86 10.18 -8.27 -2.29
C ASP A 86 11.19 -7.81 -1.23
N GLU A 87 11.53 -8.71 -0.30
CA GLU A 87 12.47 -8.45 0.77
C GLU A 87 13.89 -8.21 0.24
N SER A 88 14.67 -7.43 0.98
CA SER A 88 16.08 -7.19 0.70
C SER A 88 16.82 -6.88 2.01
N ASP A 89 18.15 -6.89 1.95
CA ASP A 89 19.01 -6.66 3.11
C ASP A 89 18.79 -5.29 3.77
N ILE A 90 18.34 -4.30 3.00
CA ILE A 90 18.14 -2.93 3.48
C ILE A 90 16.72 -2.48 3.15
N CYS A 91 15.93 -2.24 4.19
CA CYS A 91 14.60 -1.65 4.09
C CYS A 91 14.62 -0.23 4.67
N ILE A 92 14.27 0.78 3.86
CA ILE A 92 14.28 2.18 4.30
C ILE A 92 12.89 2.77 4.09
N PRO A 93 12.08 2.91 5.15
CA PRO A 93 10.84 3.65 5.08
C PRO A 93 11.09 5.16 5.08
N PHE A 94 10.14 5.92 4.55
CA PHE A 94 10.02 7.35 4.80
C PHE A 94 8.58 7.79 4.59
N MET A 95 8.22 8.95 5.14
CA MET A 95 6.85 9.43 5.09
C MET A 95 6.77 10.95 4.99
N ASP A 96 5.62 11.43 4.56
CA ASP A 96 5.22 12.83 4.65
C ASP A 96 3.84 12.89 5.32
N ILE A 97 3.79 13.45 6.53
CA ILE A 97 2.55 13.59 7.30
C ILE A 97 1.79 14.82 6.80
N ILE A 98 0.62 14.56 6.24
CA ILE A 98 -0.28 15.57 5.69
C ILE A 98 -1.07 16.23 6.81
N ALA A 99 -1.60 15.43 7.73
CA ALA A 99 -2.33 15.93 8.89
C ALA A 99 -2.29 14.88 10.00
N MET A 100 -2.46 15.35 11.23
CA MET A 100 -2.60 14.49 12.40
C MET A 100 -3.71 15.05 13.28
N ASP A 101 -4.59 14.17 13.75
CA ASP A 101 -5.61 14.46 14.75
C ASP A 101 -5.38 13.55 15.95
N ASP A 102 -4.86 14.13 17.04
CA ASP A 102 -4.46 13.45 18.26
C ASP A 102 -5.41 13.72 19.44
N ARG A 103 -6.63 14.21 19.14
CA ARG A 103 -7.64 14.55 20.17
C ARG A 103 -8.17 13.32 20.91
N ASP A 104 -8.17 12.16 20.26
CA ASP A 104 -8.54 10.86 20.85
C ASP A 104 -7.29 9.97 20.90
N SER A 105 -6.77 9.72 22.10
CA SER A 105 -5.58 8.88 22.26
C SER A 105 -5.83 7.41 21.93
N SER A 106 -7.08 6.95 21.86
CA SER A 106 -7.40 5.58 21.42
C SER A 106 -7.45 5.44 19.91
N ASP A 107 -7.55 6.55 19.18
CA ASP A 107 -7.60 6.61 17.71
C ASP A 107 -7.01 7.92 17.18
N ILE A 108 -5.68 8.03 17.25
CA ILE A 108 -4.94 9.12 16.62
C ILE A 108 -4.94 8.88 15.12
N LYS A 109 -5.47 9.84 14.37
CA LYS A 109 -5.58 9.76 12.91
C LYS A 109 -4.40 10.44 12.26
N VAL A 110 -3.66 9.70 11.46
CA VAL A 110 -2.48 10.18 10.73
C VAL A 110 -2.73 10.05 9.24
N TRP A 111 -2.98 11.18 8.58
CA TRP A 111 -3.05 11.23 7.12
C TRP A 111 -1.66 11.45 6.58
N GLY A 112 -1.23 10.62 5.63
CA GLY A 112 0.12 10.70 5.12
C GLY A 112 0.32 9.95 3.83
N ILE A 113 1.53 10.10 3.31
CA ILE A 113 2.03 9.28 2.23
C ILE A 113 3.19 8.46 2.80
N TYR A 114 3.06 7.14 2.73
CA TYR A 114 3.96 6.20 3.40
C TYR A 114 4.75 5.42 2.35
N TRP A 115 6.05 5.67 2.27
CA TRP A 115 6.94 5.00 1.33
C TRP A 115 7.78 3.96 2.03
N ILE A 116 8.02 2.86 1.32
CA ILE A 116 8.99 1.84 1.68
C ILE A 116 9.77 1.47 0.43
N TYR A 117 11.09 1.40 0.55
CA TYR A 117 11.96 0.95 -0.52
C TYR A 117 13.00 0.00 0.03
N ASN A 118 13.23 -1.08 -0.70
CA ASN A 118 14.19 -2.11 -0.38
C ASN A 118 15.38 -2.00 -1.33
N TYR A 119 16.58 -2.20 -0.80
CA TYR A 119 17.83 -1.99 -1.52
C TYR A 119 18.82 -3.12 -1.29
N GLU A 120 19.54 -3.45 -2.36
CA GLU A 120 20.75 -4.25 -2.28
C GLU A 120 21.98 -3.33 -2.33
N ILE A 121 23.08 -3.76 -1.70
CA ILE A 121 24.37 -3.09 -1.86
C ILE A 121 25.08 -3.66 -3.09
N ASP A 122 25.28 -2.82 -4.10
CA ASP A 122 26.24 -3.06 -5.18
C ASP A 122 27.43 -2.09 -5.03
N ASN A 123 28.56 -2.62 -4.53
CA ASN A 123 29.78 -1.86 -4.27
C ASN A 123 29.54 -0.64 -3.35
N ASP A 124 29.57 0.57 -3.90
CA ASP A 124 29.35 1.84 -3.20
C ASP A 124 27.94 2.42 -3.42
N THR A 125 27.01 1.62 -3.95
CA THR A 125 25.68 2.07 -4.38
C THR A 125 24.58 1.21 -3.73
N LEU A 126 23.56 1.86 -3.18
CA LEU A 126 22.30 1.21 -2.83
C LEU A 126 21.41 1.13 -4.07
N VAL A 127 21.19 -0.07 -4.58
CA VAL A 127 20.35 -0.32 -5.76
C VAL A 127 18.95 -0.66 -5.28
N CYS A 128 17.97 0.15 -5.63
CA CYS A 128 16.58 -0.08 -5.30
C CYS A 128 16.05 -1.30 -6.07
N VAL A 129 15.56 -2.30 -5.35
CA VAL A 129 15.05 -3.55 -5.94
C VAL A 129 13.53 -3.66 -5.87
N SER A 130 12.90 -3.06 -4.86
CA SER A 130 11.45 -3.03 -4.72
C SER A 130 11.02 -1.84 -3.85
N GLY A 131 9.74 -1.51 -3.89
CA GLY A 131 9.18 -0.44 -3.07
C GLY A 131 8.10 0.37 -3.76
N GLY A 132 7.50 1.28 -3.01
CA GLY A 132 6.40 2.08 -3.49
C GLY A 132 5.84 3.03 -2.46
N SER A 133 4.84 3.78 -2.91
CA SER A 133 4.08 4.73 -2.09
C SER A 133 2.73 4.13 -1.72
N ASN A 134 2.35 4.27 -0.45
CA ASN A 134 1.08 3.81 0.09
C ASN A 134 0.42 5.00 0.78
N PRO A 135 -0.26 5.90 0.07
CA PRO A 135 -0.95 7.01 0.70
C PRO A 135 -2.22 6.55 1.40
N GLY A 136 -2.55 7.20 2.52
CA GLY A 136 -3.80 6.90 3.22
C GLY A 136 -3.87 7.46 4.64
N LEU A 137 -4.70 6.81 5.46
CA LEU A 137 -4.96 7.16 6.86
C LEU A 137 -4.56 6.00 7.78
N MET A 138 -3.57 6.24 8.64
CA MET A 138 -3.24 5.31 9.73
C MET A 138 -3.96 5.69 11.02
N HIS A 139 -4.41 4.65 11.73
CA HIS A 139 -5.02 4.75 13.05
C HIS A 139 -4.01 4.28 14.10
N VAL A 140 -3.63 5.17 15.01
CA VAL A 140 -2.62 4.92 16.04
C VAL A 140 -3.25 5.03 17.42
N GLU A 141 -3.09 4.00 18.23
CA GLU A 141 -3.49 4.01 19.63
C GLU A 141 -2.29 4.41 20.50
N LYS A 142 -2.53 5.21 21.54
CA LYS A 142 -1.58 5.52 22.60
C LYS A 142 -2.07 4.97 23.93
N THR A 143 -1.36 3.99 24.47
CA THR A 143 -1.65 3.36 25.78
C THR A 143 -0.39 3.38 26.63
N ASP A 144 -0.50 3.91 27.86
CA ASP A 144 0.62 4.00 28.83
C ASP A 144 1.92 4.63 28.27
N GLY A 145 1.78 5.54 27.31
CA GLY A 145 2.92 6.23 26.67
C GLY A 145 3.53 5.50 25.48
N ILE A 146 3.06 4.29 25.17
CA ILE A 146 3.45 3.50 23.99
C ILE A 146 2.46 3.79 22.87
N TYR A 147 2.97 3.99 21.66
CA TYR A 147 2.18 4.20 20.46
C TYR A 147 2.14 2.91 19.64
N THR A 148 0.99 2.58 19.05
CA THR A 148 0.82 1.39 18.20
C THR A 148 -0.14 1.69 17.07
N ALA A 149 0.33 1.59 15.83
CA ALA A 149 -0.54 1.66 14.66
C ALA A 149 -1.36 0.37 14.55
N LYS A 150 -2.70 0.50 14.50
CA LYS A 150 -3.65 -0.63 14.54
C LYS A 150 -4.30 -0.92 13.20
N ALA A 151 -4.50 0.10 12.38
CA ALA A 151 -5.18 -0.01 11.11
C ALA A 151 -4.65 1.00 10.11
N PHE A 152 -4.81 0.68 8.83
CA PHE A 152 -4.43 1.52 7.72
C PHE A 152 -5.47 1.48 6.61
N GLU A 153 -6.13 2.61 6.38
CA GLU A 153 -6.98 2.83 5.22
C GLU A 153 -6.10 3.32 4.06
N ILE A 154 -5.81 2.42 3.12
CA ILE A 154 -4.97 2.71 1.97
C ILE A 154 -5.79 3.21 0.78
N VAL A 155 -5.27 4.22 0.07
CA VAL A 155 -5.80 4.63 -1.23
C VAL A 155 -5.76 3.46 -2.20
N SER A 156 -6.90 3.18 -2.82
CA SER A 156 -7.03 2.15 -3.85
C SER A 156 -6.28 2.52 -5.12
N ASP A 157 -5.96 1.53 -5.93
CA ASP A 157 -5.36 1.71 -7.25
C ASP A 157 -6.41 1.67 -8.37
N GLY A 158 -5.95 1.83 -9.61
CA GLY A 158 -6.77 1.68 -10.82
C GLY A 158 -7.98 2.61 -10.87
N SER A 159 -9.13 2.06 -11.25
CA SER A 159 -10.37 2.84 -11.46
C SER A 159 -10.99 3.37 -10.18
N LYS A 160 -10.60 2.87 -9.00
CA LYS A 160 -11.11 3.30 -7.70
C LYS A 160 -10.24 4.36 -7.02
N LYS A 161 -9.08 4.68 -7.60
CA LYS A 161 -8.10 5.56 -6.99
C LYS A 161 -8.69 6.91 -6.58
N GLU A 162 -9.27 7.65 -7.52
CA GLU A 162 -9.78 9.00 -7.26
C GLU A 162 -10.91 9.02 -6.20
N GLU A 163 -11.79 8.01 -6.22
CA GLU A 163 -12.86 7.86 -5.22
C GLU A 163 -12.27 7.65 -3.82
N SER A 164 -11.33 6.71 -3.68
CA SER A 164 -10.68 6.44 -2.39
C SER A 164 -9.80 7.59 -1.89
N GLU A 165 -9.13 8.34 -2.79
CA GLU A 165 -8.40 9.55 -2.41
C GLU A 165 -9.34 10.59 -1.80
N GLN A 166 -10.51 10.79 -2.41
CA GLN A 166 -11.52 11.73 -1.92
C GLN A 166 -12.13 11.29 -0.59
N GLU A 167 -12.41 10.00 -0.43
CA GLU A 167 -12.95 9.41 0.80
C GLU A 167 -11.95 9.55 1.96
N ILE A 168 -10.70 9.12 1.76
CA ILE A 168 -9.70 9.06 2.82
C ILE A 168 -9.17 10.45 3.18
N PHE A 169 -8.81 11.27 2.18
CA PHE A 169 -8.19 12.56 2.44
C PHE A 169 -9.18 13.69 2.65
N GLY A 170 -10.41 13.60 2.13
CA GLY A 170 -11.46 14.60 2.37
C GLY A 170 -10.97 16.05 2.19
N GLU A 171 -10.93 16.80 3.29
CA GLU A 171 -10.46 18.20 3.32
C GLU A 171 -8.95 18.35 3.02
N TYR A 172 -8.15 17.31 3.23
CA TYR A 172 -6.71 17.26 2.98
C TYR A 172 -6.34 16.88 1.54
N LEU A 173 -7.32 16.58 0.68
CA LEU A 173 -7.09 16.07 -0.68
C LEU A 173 -6.20 16.99 -1.51
N GLU A 174 -6.40 18.30 -1.45
CA GLU A 174 -5.59 19.26 -2.20
C GLU A 174 -4.14 19.31 -1.71
N LYS A 175 -3.92 19.14 -0.40
CA LYS A 175 -2.56 19.05 0.16
C LYS A 175 -1.87 17.76 -0.30
N TYR A 176 -2.58 16.63 -0.26
CA TYR A 176 -2.13 15.35 -0.80
C TYR A 176 -1.71 15.47 -2.27
N LYS A 177 -2.60 15.98 -3.14
CA LYS A 177 -2.33 16.15 -4.59
C LYS A 177 -1.13 17.06 -4.85
N LYS A 178 -0.97 18.12 -4.06
CA LYS A 178 0.18 19.03 -4.16
C LYS A 178 1.51 18.36 -3.82
N ILE A 179 1.52 17.48 -2.81
CA ILE A 179 2.74 16.74 -2.45
C ILE A 179 3.06 15.69 -3.54
N MET A 180 2.06 14.90 -3.93
CA MET A 180 2.25 13.84 -4.94
C MET A 180 2.66 14.36 -6.32
N SER A 181 2.30 15.59 -6.66
CA SER A 181 2.74 16.24 -7.91
C SER A 181 4.15 16.84 -7.85
N ASN A 182 4.82 16.80 -6.70
CA ASN A 182 6.16 17.37 -6.50
C ASN A 182 7.24 16.29 -6.31
N GLU A 183 7.55 15.59 -7.40
CA GLU A 183 8.55 14.52 -7.43
C GLU A 183 9.91 14.95 -6.86
N LYS A 184 10.32 16.20 -7.11
CA LYS A 184 11.61 16.72 -6.61
C LYS A 184 11.63 16.82 -5.09
N ALA A 185 10.52 17.23 -4.47
CA ALA A 185 10.42 17.28 -3.02
C ALA A 185 10.45 15.87 -2.42
N ILE A 186 9.70 14.93 -3.02
CA ILE A 186 9.68 13.53 -2.60
C ILE A 186 11.08 12.90 -2.68
N LYS A 187 11.79 13.09 -3.80
CA LYS A 187 13.18 12.61 -3.96
C LYS A 187 14.10 13.15 -2.86
N LYS A 188 13.93 14.41 -2.45
CA LYS A 188 14.72 15.02 -1.37
C LYS A 188 14.39 14.43 0.01
N ILE A 189 13.14 14.07 0.28
CA ILE A 189 12.76 13.39 1.53
C ILE A 189 13.37 11.99 1.56
N ARG A 190 13.24 11.25 0.46
CA ARG A 190 13.87 9.93 0.28
C ARG A 190 15.38 9.97 0.49
N GLU A 191 16.07 10.91 -0.15
CA GLU A 191 17.53 11.08 -0.01
C GLU A 191 17.93 11.30 1.46
N LYS A 192 17.20 12.15 2.19
CA LYS A 192 17.45 12.35 3.63
C LYS A 192 17.27 11.08 4.45
N ALA A 193 16.23 10.29 4.16
CA ALA A 193 16.00 9.02 4.85
C ALA A 193 17.13 8.02 4.58
N ILE A 194 17.60 7.93 3.33
CA ILE A 194 18.75 7.09 2.96
C ILE A 194 20.02 7.57 3.67
N VAL A 195 20.31 8.87 3.67
CA VAL A 195 21.48 9.43 4.38
C VAL A 195 21.42 9.13 5.87
N LYS A 196 20.25 9.28 6.50
CA LYS A 196 20.04 8.94 7.92
C LYS A 196 20.37 7.46 8.16
N TYR A 197 19.76 6.56 7.39
CA TYR A 197 19.97 5.12 7.51
C TYR A 197 21.44 4.72 7.34
N VAL A 198 22.11 5.24 6.30
CA VAL A 198 23.53 4.98 6.01
C VAL A 198 24.42 5.38 7.19
N LYS A 199 24.13 6.53 7.82
CA LYS A 199 24.89 7.01 8.98
C LYS A 199 24.65 6.15 10.22
N GLU A 200 23.40 5.84 10.51
CA GLU A 200 23.01 5.04 11.69
C GLU A 200 23.58 3.62 11.63
N HIS A 201 23.62 3.03 10.42
CA HIS A 201 24.11 1.66 10.20
C HIS A 201 25.58 1.60 9.75
N ASN A 202 26.30 2.73 9.73
CA ASN A 202 27.70 2.81 9.33
C ASN A 202 28.02 2.19 7.95
N LEU A 203 27.10 2.33 6.99
CA LEU A 203 27.27 1.78 5.65
C LEU A 203 28.32 2.59 4.87
N LYS A 204 29.09 1.90 4.02
CA LYS A 204 30.17 2.51 3.22
C LYS A 204 29.73 3.02 1.85
N VAL A 205 28.44 2.91 1.55
CA VAL A 205 27.84 3.37 0.30
C VAL A 205 27.95 4.89 0.17
N LYS A 206 27.97 5.39 -1.07
CA LYS A 206 28.09 6.81 -1.42
C LYS A 206 26.99 7.28 -2.36
N LYS A 207 26.21 6.34 -2.89
CA LYS A 207 25.19 6.59 -3.90
C LYS A 207 23.96 5.73 -3.63
N TYR A 208 22.84 6.13 -4.22
CA TYR A 208 21.70 5.25 -4.42
C TYR A 208 21.22 5.32 -5.86
N GLN A 209 20.50 4.31 -6.33
CA GLN A 209 20.08 4.20 -7.72
C GLN A 209 18.71 3.51 -7.81
N ASP A 210 17.83 4.05 -8.64
CA ASP A 210 16.61 3.37 -9.09
C ASP A 210 16.90 2.59 -10.39
N GLU A 211 16.17 1.50 -10.64
CA GLU A 211 16.36 0.68 -11.83
C GLU A 211 16.28 1.52 -13.12
N GLY A 212 17.26 1.36 -14.01
CA GLY A 212 17.33 2.09 -15.29
C GLY A 212 17.74 3.56 -15.19
N GLU A 213 17.84 4.12 -13.98
CA GLU A 213 18.23 5.51 -13.74
C GLU A 213 19.73 5.66 -13.47
N LYS A 214 20.24 6.88 -13.56
CA LYS A 214 21.63 7.16 -13.17
C LYS A 214 21.76 7.18 -11.63
N PRO A 215 22.87 6.66 -11.06
CA PRO A 215 23.12 6.78 -9.63
C PRO A 215 23.14 8.24 -9.16
N VAL A 216 22.59 8.47 -7.98
CA VAL A 216 22.56 9.75 -7.28
C VAL A 216 23.55 9.71 -6.12
N THR A 217 24.46 10.68 -6.06
CA THR A 217 25.43 10.81 -4.97
C THR A 217 24.74 11.30 -3.69
N LEU A 218 25.05 10.66 -2.56
CA LEU A 218 24.56 11.02 -1.22
C LEU A 218 25.44 12.09 -0.57
N ASP A 219 24.81 13.03 0.13
CA ASP A 219 25.47 14.02 0.99
C ASP A 219 25.63 13.46 2.43
N LEU A 220 26.75 12.76 2.68
CA LEU A 220 27.05 12.06 3.94
C LEU A 220 27.88 12.93 4.90
#